data_AF-A0A1H0HT59-F1
#
_entry.id   AF-A0A1H0HT59-F1
#
_cell.length_a   1.000
_cell.length_b   1.000
_cell.length_c   1.000
_cell.angle_alpha   90.00
_cell.angle_beta   90.00
_cell.angle_gamma   90.00
#
_symmetry.space_group_name_H-M   'P 1'
#
loop_
_entity.id
_entity.type
_entity.pdbx_description
1 polymer ?
#
loop_
_entity_poly.entity_id
_entity_poly.type
_entity_poly.pdbx_seq_one_letter_code
_entity_poly.pdbx_strand_id
1 'polypeptide(L)'
;MTVIRNGMSAALVTGADWRKGSRSGAVGNCVEVSPVSDGRTAIRDSKSPDGPALVFSGQVIRSFTSALRGGVLRMPTAETYLRRLVARGFDFLHPRDARGEIAAVVGVRAHHNVIDVIRLHAEDDAIASRLPADAADVLNPTEVLWQRAGWATDILRDLLALPDDRTPGAFARHRAETSAAGCWVPTAPGRAKWLPATA
;
A
#
# COMPACT_ATOMS: atom_id res chain seq x y z
N MET A 1 25.44 8.58 -36.68
CA MET A 1 24.19 8.55 -35.89
C MET A 1 24.46 7.78 -34.62
N THR A 2 24.14 8.36 -33.46
CA THR A 2 24.29 7.69 -32.16
C THR A 2 23.20 6.64 -31.99
N VAL A 3 23.58 5.42 -31.62
CA VAL A 3 22.61 4.34 -31.38
C VAL A 3 21.84 4.65 -30.09
N ILE A 4 20.54 4.86 -30.21
CA ILE A 4 19.65 5.06 -29.06
C ILE A 4 19.43 3.70 -28.36
N ARG A 5 19.70 3.62 -27.06
CA ARG A 5 19.58 2.40 -26.24
C ARG A 5 19.10 2.71 -24.83
N ASN A 6 18.52 1.72 -24.16
CA ASN A 6 18.13 1.82 -22.75
C ASN A 6 19.33 2.14 -21.86
N GLY A 7 19.12 3.03 -20.89
CA GLY A 7 20.12 3.40 -19.88
C GLY A 7 21.15 4.44 -20.36
N MET A 8 21.07 4.92 -21.61
CA MET A 8 21.90 6.05 -22.04
C MET A 8 21.45 7.34 -21.34
N SER A 9 22.35 8.32 -21.19
CA SER A 9 21.97 9.65 -20.71
C SER A 9 20.90 10.25 -21.61
N ALA A 10 19.84 10.78 -21.01
CA ALA A 10 18.75 11.44 -21.70
C ALA A 10 19.20 12.67 -22.51
N ALA A 11 20.31 13.31 -22.12
CA ALA A 11 20.93 14.41 -22.86
C ALA A 11 21.54 13.96 -24.21
N LEU A 12 21.88 12.67 -24.34
CA LEU A 12 22.49 12.10 -25.55
C LEU A 12 21.46 11.48 -26.51
N VAL A 13 20.18 11.51 -26.17
CA VAL A 13 19.10 10.98 -27.02
C VAL A 13 18.88 11.92 -28.20
N THR A 14 19.46 11.57 -29.33
CA THR A 14 19.41 12.40 -30.55
C THR A 14 17.97 12.54 -31.07
N GLY A 15 17.55 13.78 -31.34
CA GLY A 15 16.22 14.08 -31.89
C GLY A 15 15.09 14.08 -30.85
N ALA A 16 15.40 13.98 -29.56
CA ALA A 16 14.40 14.04 -28.51
C ALA A 16 13.89 15.49 -28.31
N ASP A 17 12.60 15.69 -28.55
CA ASP A 17 11.82 16.83 -28.06
C ASP A 17 11.02 16.39 -26.83
N TRP A 18 11.53 16.68 -25.64
CA TRP A 18 10.99 16.20 -24.37
C TRP A 18 9.72 16.96 -23.98
N ARG A 19 8.63 16.22 -23.75
CA ARG A 19 7.34 16.79 -23.36
C ARG A 19 6.87 16.24 -22.03
N LYS A 20 6.46 17.15 -21.15
CA LYS A 20 5.84 16.84 -19.87
C LYS A 20 4.33 16.69 -20.07
N GLY A 21 3.70 15.78 -19.32
CA GLY A 21 2.24 15.65 -19.34
C GLY A 21 1.56 16.92 -18.80
N SER A 22 0.45 17.35 -19.41
CA SER A 22 -0.28 18.58 -19.05
C SER A 22 -0.83 18.63 -17.62
N ARG A 23 -0.94 17.48 -16.95
CA ARG A 23 -1.36 17.36 -15.54
C ARG A 23 -0.21 17.37 -14.53
N SER A 24 1.01 17.63 -15.00
CA SER A 24 2.18 17.71 -14.13
C SER A 24 2.16 19.02 -13.34
N GLY A 25 1.95 18.92 -12.02
CA GLY A 25 1.93 20.08 -11.12
C GLY A 25 3.33 20.56 -10.69
N ALA A 26 3.37 21.68 -9.96
CA ALA A 26 4.60 22.32 -9.49
C ALA A 26 5.38 21.51 -8.42
N VAL A 27 4.75 20.52 -7.79
CA VAL A 27 5.29 19.78 -6.64
C VAL A 27 6.31 18.69 -7.03
N GLY A 28 6.50 18.44 -8.33
CA GLY A 28 7.66 17.70 -8.85
C GLY A 28 7.68 16.19 -8.56
N ASN A 29 7.45 15.39 -9.60
CA ASN A 29 7.77 13.95 -9.76
C ASN A 29 7.35 13.53 -11.18
N CYS A 30 7.69 14.34 -12.17
CA CYS A 30 7.10 14.23 -13.49
C CYS A 30 7.98 13.40 -14.40
N VAL A 31 7.36 12.53 -15.18
CA VAL A 31 8.01 11.87 -16.31
C VAL A 31 7.88 12.75 -17.55
N GLU A 32 8.95 12.79 -18.35
CA GLU A 32 8.94 13.42 -19.66
C GLU A 32 9.11 12.36 -20.74
N VAL A 33 8.40 12.54 -21.85
CA VAL A 33 8.37 11.59 -22.96
C VAL A 33 8.77 12.27 -24.25
N SER A 34 9.44 11.53 -25.13
CA SER A 34 9.79 12.02 -26.46
C SER A 34 9.72 10.90 -27.49
N PRO A 35 8.97 11.07 -28.61
CA PRO A 35 9.13 10.22 -29.78
C PRO A 35 10.55 10.36 -30.34
N VAL A 36 11.20 9.25 -30.64
CA VAL A 36 12.55 9.21 -31.23
C VAL A 36 12.56 8.33 -32.48
N SER A 37 13.71 8.23 -33.15
CA SER A 37 13.83 7.48 -34.40
C SER A 37 13.35 6.02 -34.28
N ASP A 38 12.99 5.44 -35.42
CA ASP A 38 12.59 4.03 -35.55
C ASP A 38 11.28 3.69 -34.82
N GLY A 39 10.39 4.67 -34.69
CA GLY A 39 9.08 4.48 -34.05
C GLY A 39 9.17 4.16 -32.56
N ARG A 40 10.22 4.62 -31.89
CA ARG A 40 10.46 4.42 -30.46
C ARG A 40 10.05 5.65 -29.65
N THR A 41 9.94 5.48 -28.35
CA THR A 41 9.64 6.55 -27.41
C THR A 41 10.61 6.47 -26.25
N ALA A 42 11.31 7.57 -26.00
CA ALA A 42 12.17 7.74 -24.85
C ALA A 42 11.38 8.36 -23.69
N ILE A 43 11.71 7.96 -22.47
CA ILE A 43 11.11 8.41 -21.20
C ILE A 43 12.25 8.74 -20.24
N ARG A 44 12.15 9.87 -19.55
CA ARG A 44 13.10 10.29 -18.50
C ARG A 44 12.40 10.83 -17.27
N ASP A 45 13.12 10.88 -16.16
CA ASP A 45 12.73 11.64 -14.98
C ASP A 45 13.07 13.13 -15.18
N SER A 46 12.07 14.00 -15.05
CA SER A 46 12.27 15.46 -15.15
C SER A 46 13.19 16.02 -14.05
N LYS A 47 13.33 15.34 -12.91
CA LYS A 47 14.25 15.74 -11.83
C LYS A 47 15.71 15.43 -12.14
N SER A 48 15.96 14.52 -13.08
CA SER A 48 17.29 14.13 -13.52
C SER A 48 17.32 14.17 -15.05
N PRO A 49 17.28 15.38 -15.65
CA PRO A 49 17.15 15.54 -17.10
C PRO A 49 18.32 14.93 -17.90
N ASP A 50 19.48 14.74 -17.26
CA ASP A 50 20.67 14.08 -17.82
C ASP A 50 20.81 12.61 -17.38
N GLY A 51 19.90 12.14 -16.51
CA GLY A 51 19.85 10.78 -16.01
C GLY A 51 19.54 9.74 -17.10
N PRO A 52 19.46 8.45 -16.73
CA PRO A 52 19.22 7.39 -17.69
C PRO A 52 17.83 7.51 -18.34
N ALA A 53 17.79 7.40 -19.66
CA ALA A 53 16.55 7.29 -20.42
C ALA A 53 16.12 5.83 -20.58
N LEU A 54 14.82 5.60 -20.47
CA LEU A 54 14.16 4.36 -20.89
C LEU A 54 13.61 4.55 -22.31
N VAL A 55 13.85 3.59 -23.19
CA VAL A 55 13.49 3.63 -24.60
C VAL A 55 12.68 2.38 -24.93
N PHE A 56 11.43 2.59 -25.33
CA PHE A 56 10.49 1.54 -25.68
C PHE A 56 10.06 1.64 -27.14
N SER A 57 9.65 0.52 -27.73
CA SER A 57 9.01 0.57 -29.04
C SER A 57 7.63 1.21 -28.94
N GLY A 58 7.15 1.82 -30.02
CA GLY A 58 5.81 2.37 -30.08
C GLY A 58 4.72 1.31 -29.84
N GLN A 59 4.98 0.04 -30.14
CA GLN A 59 4.05 -1.05 -29.82
C GLN A 59 3.89 -1.22 -28.31
N VAL A 60 4.98 -1.22 -27.54
CA VAL A 60 4.94 -1.32 -26.07
C VAL A 60 4.17 -0.14 -25.46
N ILE A 61 4.42 1.09 -25.92
CA ILE A 61 3.70 2.28 -25.44
C ILE A 61 2.20 2.21 -25.77
N ARG A 62 1.84 1.77 -26.99
CA ARG A 62 0.43 1.59 -27.37
C ARG A 62 -0.26 0.53 -26.53
N SER A 63 0.37 -0.63 -26.33
CA SER A 63 -0.17 -1.70 -25.48
C SER A 63 -0.35 -1.24 -24.04
N PHE A 64 0.64 -0.55 -23.47
CA PHE A 64 0.56 0.00 -22.12
C PHE A 64 -0.57 1.02 -21.96
N THR A 65 -0.66 1.99 -22.86
CA THR A 65 -1.71 3.03 -22.81
C THR A 65 -3.10 2.47 -23.09
N SER A 66 -3.23 1.49 -23.98
CA SER A 66 -4.48 0.77 -24.22
C SER A 66 -4.93 0.00 -22.98
N ALA A 67 -4.01 -0.71 -22.31
CA ALA A 67 -4.30 -1.44 -21.08
C ALA A 67 -4.68 -0.51 -19.92
N LEU A 68 -4.09 0.69 -19.82
CA LEU A 68 -4.52 1.73 -18.89
C LEU A 68 -5.94 2.24 -19.18
N ARG A 69 -6.23 2.58 -20.45
CA ARG A 69 -7.57 3.07 -20.85
C ARG A 69 -8.66 2.01 -20.70
N GLY A 70 -8.32 0.75 -20.97
CA GLY A 70 -9.20 -0.40 -20.78
C GLY A 70 -9.34 -0.83 -19.32
N GLY A 71 -8.63 -0.20 -18.38
CA GLY A 71 -8.69 -0.54 -16.96
C GLY A 71 -8.00 -1.86 -16.58
N VAL A 72 -7.30 -2.52 -17.51
CA VAL A 72 -6.56 -3.77 -17.27
C VAL A 72 -5.38 -3.55 -16.34
N LEU A 73 -4.76 -2.36 -16.40
CA LEU A 73 -3.70 -1.94 -15.49
C LEU A 73 -4.22 -1.12 -14.29
N ARG A 74 -5.52 -1.20 -13.99
CA ARG A 74 -6.08 -0.53 -12.80
C ARG A 74 -5.82 -1.38 -11.57
N MET A 75 -4.77 -1.03 -10.84
CA MET A 75 -4.61 -1.50 -9.46
C MET A 75 -5.71 -0.86 -8.59
N PRO A 76 -6.39 -1.61 -7.71
CA PRO A 76 -7.25 -1.02 -6.70
C PRO A 76 -6.41 -0.06 -5.86
N THR A 77 -6.92 1.16 -5.64
CA THR A 77 -6.23 2.14 -4.80
C THR A 77 -6.20 1.65 -3.34
N ALA A 78 -5.23 2.10 -2.55
CA ALA A 78 -5.23 1.87 -1.10
C ALA A 78 -6.57 2.28 -0.47
N GLU A 79 -7.16 3.39 -0.92
CA GLU A 79 -8.50 3.85 -0.52
C GLU A 79 -9.58 2.76 -0.75
N THR A 80 -9.56 2.07 -1.88
CA THR A 80 -10.55 1.01 -2.20
C THR A 80 -10.47 -0.11 -1.17
N TYR A 81 -9.27 -0.53 -0.79
CA TYR A 81 -9.08 -1.56 0.22
C TYR A 81 -9.42 -1.07 1.62
N LEU A 82 -9.04 0.15 1.98
CA LEU A 82 -9.38 0.76 3.28
C LEU A 82 -10.89 0.83 3.47
N ARG A 83 -11.65 1.27 2.46
CA ARG A 83 -13.12 1.26 2.50
C ARG A 83 -13.70 -0.13 2.72
N ARG A 84 -13.10 -1.17 2.12
CA ARG A 84 -13.52 -2.56 2.34
C ARG A 84 -13.20 -3.05 3.75
N LEU A 85 -12.06 -2.66 4.33
CA LEU A 85 -11.73 -2.97 5.72
C LEU A 85 -12.72 -2.30 6.68
N VAL A 86 -13.05 -1.03 6.47
CA VAL A 86 -14.10 -0.33 7.25
C VAL A 86 -15.43 -1.07 7.14
N ALA A 87 -15.85 -1.45 5.93
CA ALA A 87 -17.07 -2.23 5.73
C ALA A 87 -17.04 -3.61 6.41
N ARG A 88 -15.85 -4.17 6.64
CA ARG A 88 -15.66 -5.43 7.39
C ARG A 88 -15.68 -5.23 8.91
N GLY A 89 -15.66 -3.99 9.40
CA GLY A 89 -15.66 -3.65 10.82
C GLY A 89 -14.29 -3.32 11.41
N PHE A 90 -13.32 -2.91 10.58
CA PHE A 90 -12.08 -2.33 11.09
C PHE A 90 -12.32 -0.91 11.60
N ASP A 91 -11.88 -0.66 12.82
CA ASP A 91 -11.74 0.68 13.40
C ASP A 91 -10.34 1.21 13.16
N PHE A 92 -10.26 2.44 12.66
CA PHE A 92 -9.00 3.08 12.32
C PHE A 92 -8.64 4.23 13.27
N LEU A 93 -7.37 4.29 13.63
CA LEU A 93 -6.76 5.38 14.37
C LEU A 93 -5.53 5.90 13.62
N HIS A 94 -5.28 7.19 13.75
CA HIS A 94 -4.12 7.89 13.19
C HIS A 94 -3.24 8.39 14.34
N PRO A 95 -2.45 7.52 15.00
CA PRO A 95 -1.56 7.95 16.07
C PRO A 95 -0.61 9.05 15.58
N ARG A 96 -0.40 10.06 16.43
CA ARG A 96 0.49 11.17 16.15
C ARG A 96 1.72 11.11 17.05
N ASP A 97 2.86 11.53 16.52
CA ASP A 97 4.09 11.64 17.29
C ASP A 97 4.07 12.88 18.21
N ALA A 98 5.18 13.12 18.93
CA ALA A 98 5.30 14.26 19.84
C ALA A 98 5.25 15.63 19.13
N ARG A 99 5.43 15.66 17.81
CA ARG A 99 5.37 16.87 16.97
C ARG A 99 3.99 17.08 16.35
N GLY A 100 3.07 16.12 16.53
CA GLY A 100 1.73 16.15 15.94
C GLY A 100 1.67 15.54 14.54
N GLU A 101 2.75 14.96 14.03
CA GLU A 101 2.79 14.32 12.71
C GLU A 101 2.20 12.91 12.78
N ILE A 102 1.57 12.46 11.70
CA ILE A 102 0.97 11.11 11.64
C ILE A 102 2.11 10.08 11.61
N ALA A 103 2.17 9.22 12.62
CA ALA A 103 3.20 8.19 12.73
C ALA A 103 2.84 6.92 11.94
N ALA A 104 1.55 6.61 11.85
CA ALA A 104 0.99 5.50 11.08
C ALA A 104 -0.53 5.66 10.95
N VAL A 105 -1.13 4.88 10.05
CA VAL A 105 -2.55 4.52 10.11
C VAL A 105 -2.65 3.12 10.70
N VAL A 106 -3.40 2.97 11.79
CA VAL A 106 -3.58 1.69 12.48
C VAL A 106 -5.04 1.28 12.42
N GLY A 107 -5.32 0.13 11.81
CA GLY A 107 -6.65 -0.49 11.77
C GLY A 107 -6.71 -1.72 12.66
N VAL A 108 -7.75 -1.85 13.46
CA VAL A 108 -7.98 -3.02 14.32
C VAL A 108 -9.40 -3.53 14.12
N ARG A 109 -9.56 -4.84 14.02
CA ARG A 109 -10.86 -5.52 13.99
C ARG A 109 -10.80 -6.75 14.89
N ALA A 110 -11.53 -6.71 15.99
CA ALA A 110 -11.78 -7.90 16.79
C ALA A 110 -13.03 -8.61 16.23
N HIS A 111 -12.89 -9.90 15.92
CA HIS A 111 -14.02 -10.71 15.46
C HIS A 111 -13.79 -12.17 15.81
N HIS A 112 -14.87 -12.89 16.12
CA HIS A 112 -14.79 -14.29 16.53
C HIS A 112 -13.75 -14.44 17.67
N ASN A 113 -12.77 -15.35 17.51
CA ASN A 113 -11.70 -15.58 18.47
C ASN A 113 -10.34 -15.02 18.04
N VAL A 114 -10.33 -13.98 17.18
CA VAL A 114 -9.11 -13.34 16.69
C VAL A 114 -9.22 -11.81 16.65
N ILE A 115 -8.06 -11.16 16.61
CA ILE A 115 -7.94 -9.71 16.40
C ILE A 115 -7.05 -9.51 15.18
N ASP A 116 -7.62 -8.91 14.13
CA ASP A 116 -6.86 -8.48 12.96
C ASP A 116 -6.35 -7.05 13.15
N VAL A 117 -5.07 -6.84 12.84
CA VAL A 117 -4.36 -5.57 12.99
C VAL A 117 -3.67 -5.23 11.69
N ILE A 118 -3.79 -4.00 11.23
CA ILE A 118 -3.01 -3.43 10.13
C ILE A 118 -2.32 -2.15 10.61
N ARG A 119 -1.02 -2.03 10.32
CA ARG A 119 -0.24 -0.81 10.51
C ARG A 119 0.31 -0.37 9.17
N LEU A 120 0.03 0.87 8.78
CA LEU A 120 0.53 1.49 7.55
C LEU A 120 1.43 2.66 7.93
N HIS A 121 2.74 2.50 7.73
CA HIS A 121 3.72 3.56 7.93
C HIS A 121 3.99 4.32 6.62
N ALA A 122 4.07 3.58 5.51
CA ALA A 122 4.24 4.10 4.15
C ALA A 122 3.58 3.17 3.12
N GLU A 123 3.67 3.51 1.83
CA GLU A 123 3.15 2.66 0.75
C GLU A 123 3.92 1.34 0.61
N ASP A 124 5.21 1.35 0.93
CA ASP A 124 6.14 0.23 0.91
C ASP A 124 6.41 -0.37 2.31
N ASP A 125 5.87 0.24 3.36
CA ASP A 125 6.00 -0.19 4.75
C ASP A 125 4.64 -0.35 5.44
N ALA A 126 4.09 -1.55 5.32
CA ALA A 126 2.88 -1.99 5.98
C ALA A 126 3.08 -3.34 6.65
N ILE A 127 2.42 -3.54 7.80
CA ILE A 127 2.39 -4.82 8.52
C ILE A 127 0.96 -5.16 8.89
N ALA A 128 0.48 -6.33 8.46
CA ALA A 128 -0.78 -6.90 8.94
C ALA A 128 -0.50 -8.13 9.80
N SER A 129 -1.32 -8.34 10.83
CA SER A 129 -1.21 -9.49 11.71
C SER A 129 -2.58 -9.94 12.21
N ARG A 130 -2.75 -11.24 12.39
CA ARG A 130 -3.88 -11.85 13.08
C ARG A 130 -3.39 -12.38 14.42
N LEU A 131 -4.03 -11.95 15.49
CA LEU A 131 -3.68 -12.27 16.87
C LEU A 131 -4.78 -13.12 17.50
N PRO A 132 -4.46 -13.92 18.52
CA PRO A 132 -5.47 -14.50 19.40
C PRO A 132 -6.34 -13.42 20.07
N ALA A 133 -7.61 -13.71 20.35
CA ALA A 133 -8.52 -12.76 21.01
C ALA A 133 -8.09 -12.37 22.44
N ASP A 134 -7.30 -13.21 23.10
CA ASP A 134 -6.76 -12.98 24.45
C ASP A 134 -5.39 -12.27 24.46
N ALA A 135 -4.97 -11.72 23.31
CA ALA A 135 -3.74 -10.94 23.22
C ALA A 135 -3.76 -9.73 24.19
N ALA A 136 -2.83 -9.73 25.15
CA ALA A 136 -2.72 -8.68 26.17
C ALA A 136 -2.25 -7.32 25.61
N ASP A 137 -1.45 -7.33 24.55
CA ASP A 137 -1.04 -6.14 23.80
C ASP A 137 -1.10 -6.38 22.30
N VAL A 138 -2.04 -5.69 21.64
CA VAL A 138 -2.31 -5.83 20.21
C VAL A 138 -1.24 -5.13 19.36
N LEU A 139 -0.58 -4.10 19.91
CA LEU A 139 0.45 -3.36 19.18
C LEU A 139 1.80 -4.07 19.28
N ASN A 140 2.07 -4.77 20.38
CA ASN A 140 3.29 -5.54 20.61
C ASN A 140 2.97 -6.98 21.04
N PRO A 141 2.42 -7.81 20.13
CA PRO A 141 1.97 -9.15 20.48
C PRO A 141 3.14 -10.11 20.72
N THR A 142 2.99 -10.98 21.72
CA THR A 142 3.92 -12.10 21.97
C THR A 142 3.57 -13.34 21.14
N GLU A 143 2.31 -13.47 20.72
CA GLU A 143 1.82 -14.55 19.87
C GLU A 143 1.10 -13.99 18.63
N VAL A 144 1.39 -14.58 17.47
CA VAL A 144 0.87 -14.14 16.18
C VAL A 144 0.43 -15.37 15.38
N LEU A 145 -0.84 -15.43 15.02
CA LEU A 145 -1.43 -16.54 14.25
C LEU A 145 -1.10 -16.44 12.75
N TRP A 146 -0.94 -15.20 12.26
CA TRP A 146 -0.56 -14.90 10.88
C TRP A 146 0.04 -13.50 10.81
N GLN A 147 1.03 -13.29 9.94
CA GLN A 147 1.60 -11.97 9.67
C GLN A 147 2.15 -11.86 8.26
N ARG A 148 2.04 -10.65 7.71
CA ARG A 148 2.66 -10.24 6.44
C ARG A 148 3.18 -8.81 6.58
N ALA A 149 4.29 -8.52 5.90
CA ALA A 149 4.88 -7.20 5.82
C ALA A 149 5.34 -6.87 4.39
N GLY A 150 5.25 -5.60 3.99
CA GLY A 150 5.64 -5.13 2.66
C GLY A 150 4.71 -4.03 2.13
N TRP A 151 4.50 -4.02 0.81
CA TRP A 151 3.69 -3.00 0.14
C TRP A 151 2.23 -3.01 0.61
N ALA A 152 1.72 -1.83 0.98
CA ALA A 152 0.40 -1.65 1.56
C ALA A 152 -0.71 -2.30 0.73
N THR A 153 -0.67 -2.19 -0.60
CA THR A 153 -1.71 -2.77 -1.48
C THR A 153 -1.74 -4.29 -1.47
N ASP A 154 -0.60 -4.95 -1.32
CA ASP A 154 -0.52 -6.40 -1.23
C ASP A 154 -0.92 -6.87 0.17
N ILE A 155 -0.47 -6.17 1.21
CA ILE A 155 -0.83 -6.47 2.59
C ILE A 155 -2.33 -6.29 2.84
N LEU A 156 -2.93 -5.20 2.34
CA LEU A 156 -4.37 -4.97 2.43
C LEU A 156 -5.17 -6.04 1.68
N ARG A 157 -4.67 -6.52 0.54
CA ARG A 157 -5.28 -7.61 -0.23
C ARG A 157 -5.21 -8.92 0.54
N ASP A 158 -4.03 -9.29 1.03
CA ASP A 158 -3.79 -10.50 1.80
C ASP A 158 -4.66 -10.54 3.07
N LEU A 159 -4.74 -9.41 3.78
CA LEU A 159 -5.60 -9.27 4.97
C LEU A 159 -7.08 -9.44 4.64
N LEU A 160 -7.57 -8.84 3.55
CA LEU A 160 -8.95 -9.03 3.10
C LEU A 160 -9.23 -10.43 2.58
N ALA A 161 -8.22 -11.18 2.15
CA ALA A 161 -8.36 -12.56 1.71
C ALA A 161 -8.44 -13.55 2.89
N LEU A 162 -8.08 -13.13 4.11
CA LEU A 162 -8.26 -13.99 5.28
C LEU A 162 -9.75 -14.30 5.50
N PRO A 163 -10.11 -15.56 5.80
CA PRO A 163 -11.46 -15.92 6.16
C PRO A 163 -11.85 -15.25 7.49
N ASP A 164 -13.14 -14.96 7.66
CA ASP A 164 -13.67 -14.43 8.94
C ASP A 164 -13.74 -15.52 10.01
N ASP A 165 -13.71 -16.79 9.61
CA ASP A 165 -13.95 -17.96 10.43
C ASP A 165 -13.03 -19.15 10.07
N ARG A 166 -12.39 -19.68 11.14
CA ARG A 166 -11.57 -20.90 11.24
C ARG A 166 -10.26 -20.92 10.44
N THR A 167 -9.20 -20.44 11.08
CA THR A 167 -7.86 -21.03 10.92
C THR A 167 -7.99 -22.56 11.05
N PRO A 168 -7.76 -23.36 9.99
CA PRO A 168 -7.70 -24.80 10.14
C PRO A 168 -6.45 -25.14 10.95
N GLY A 169 -6.61 -25.64 12.18
CA GLY A 169 -5.51 -26.22 12.95
C GLY A 169 -5.25 -25.68 14.37
N ALA A 170 -6.02 -24.72 14.89
CA ALA A 170 -5.75 -24.17 16.23
C ALA A 170 -6.98 -24.23 17.16
N PHE A 171 -6.93 -25.20 18.07
CA PHE A 171 -7.63 -25.32 19.36
C PHE A 171 -9.10 -25.75 19.42
N ALA A 172 -9.24 -27.06 19.66
CA ALA A 172 -10.28 -27.61 20.51
C ALA A 172 -10.09 -27.13 21.97
N ARG A 173 -10.67 -25.98 22.32
CA ARG A 173 -11.12 -25.71 23.69
C ARG A 173 -12.45 -24.97 23.60
N HIS A 174 -13.51 -25.69 23.94
CA HIS A 174 -14.84 -25.14 24.18
C HIS A 174 -14.75 -23.90 25.08
N ARG A 175 -15.09 -22.74 24.53
CA ARG A 175 -15.68 -21.64 25.29
C ARG A 175 -16.62 -20.90 24.34
N ALA A 176 -17.74 -20.46 24.90
CA ALA A 176 -18.89 -19.88 24.20
C ALA A 176 -18.51 -18.84 23.16
N GLU A 177 -19.39 -18.66 22.17
CA GLU A 177 -19.35 -17.68 21.09
C GLU A 177 -19.29 -16.24 21.64
N THR A 178 -18.16 -15.84 22.20
CA THR A 178 -17.92 -14.46 22.59
C THR A 178 -17.16 -13.82 21.43
N SER A 179 -17.83 -13.00 20.63
CA SER A 179 -17.13 -12.12 19.69
C SER A 179 -16.20 -11.23 20.51
N ALA A 180 -14.90 -11.30 20.26
CA ALA A 180 -13.96 -10.34 20.83
C ALA A 180 -14.44 -8.93 20.46
N ALA A 181 -14.75 -8.11 21.47
CA ALA A 181 -15.04 -6.70 21.31
C ALA A 181 -13.84 -5.90 21.82
N GLY A 182 -13.80 -4.59 21.60
CA GLY A 182 -12.78 -3.73 22.20
C GLY A 182 -12.99 -2.26 21.86
N CYS A 183 -12.21 -1.39 22.51
CA CYS A 183 -12.29 0.05 22.29
C CYS A 183 -10.91 0.71 22.36
N TRP A 184 -10.78 1.84 21.66
CA TRP A 184 -9.62 2.71 21.78
C TRP A 184 -9.72 3.54 23.05
N VAL A 185 -8.74 3.41 23.94
CA VAL A 185 -8.63 4.19 25.17
C VAL A 185 -7.52 5.23 25.02
N PRO A 186 -7.81 6.53 25.20
CA PRO A 186 -6.78 7.57 25.20
C PRO A 186 -5.78 7.35 26.35
N THR A 187 -4.48 7.34 26.05
CA THR A 187 -3.43 7.14 27.07
C THR A 187 -2.56 8.39 27.30
N ALA A 188 -2.39 9.23 26.28
CA ALA A 188 -1.69 10.51 26.33
C ALA A 188 -2.14 11.38 25.13
N PRO A 189 -1.84 12.69 25.09
CA PRO A 189 -2.12 13.51 23.91
C PRO A 189 -1.53 12.88 22.64
N GLY A 190 -2.38 12.61 21.64
CA GLY A 190 -1.98 11.96 20.38
C GLY A 190 -1.75 10.44 20.43
N ARG A 191 -1.91 9.80 21.61
CA ARG A 191 -1.73 8.36 21.80
C ARG A 191 -3.00 7.71 22.36
N ALA A 192 -3.40 6.60 21.76
CA ALA A 192 -4.42 5.73 22.30
C ALA A 192 -3.95 4.28 22.22
N LYS A 193 -4.44 3.47 23.16
CA LYS A 193 -4.21 2.02 23.21
C LYS A 193 -5.55 1.34 22.92
N TRP A 194 -5.55 0.37 22.01
CA TRP A 194 -6.72 -0.48 21.81
C TRP A 194 -6.75 -1.53 22.93
N LEU A 195 -7.90 -1.67 23.60
CA LEU A 195 -8.11 -2.65 24.64
C LEU A 195 -9.21 -3.65 24.22
N PRO A 196 -8.96 -4.97 24.29
CA PRO A 196 -10.00 -5.95 24.12
C PRO A 196 -10.99 -5.87 25.30
N ALA A 197 -12.27 -5.85 24.99
CA ALA A 197 -13.37 -6.05 25.92
C ALA A 197 -13.71 -7.54 25.92
N THR A 198 -13.26 -8.25 26.94
CA THR A 198 -13.74 -9.59 27.26
C THR A 198 -15.05 -9.45 28.05
N ALA A 199 -16.15 -10.01 27.53
CA ALA A 199 -17.38 -10.23 28.28
C ALA A 199 -17.22 -11.46 29.21
#